data_AF-A0A9P6CCG4-F1
#
_entry.id   AF-A0A9P6CCG4-F1
#
_cell.length_a   1.000
_cell.length_b   1.000
_cell.length_c   1.000
_cell.angle_alpha   90.00
_cell.angle_beta   90.00
_cell.angle_gamma   90.00
#
_symmetry.space_group_name_H-M   'P 1'
#
loop_
_entity.id
_entity.type
_entity.pdbx_description
1 polymer ?
#
loop_
_entity_poly.entity_id
_entity_poly.type
_entity_poly.pdbx_seq_one_letter_code
_entity_poly.pdbx_strand_id
1 'polypeptide(L)'
;MNKEGNQLLSGIAIAVHGWSEFYEGVNVEAIQQPKTWRLIKAINGDSRGAEEMVFVIHGILQDKSLPPLNMKPKMVPSHYRFLKQGVIITGLDTPTFSDSIKSATKIYGLFDRNFAEGRMESWSCVDRMLNKYDSIHASNHYLMPKMEAAGTTHQPFKKLVGPKGILKAMAKEGRVHTENNNVLDTKWKTQAEGKFS
;
A
#
# COMPACT_ATOMS: atom_id res chain seq x y z
N MET A 1 17.32 16.57 -26.79
CA MET A 1 18.48 16.08 -26.02
C MET A 1 18.02 16.00 -24.58
N ASN A 2 17.45 14.85 -24.20
CA ASN A 2 16.73 14.67 -22.95
C ASN A 2 17.71 14.32 -21.84
N LYS A 3 17.69 15.07 -20.74
CA LYS A 3 18.22 14.62 -19.45
C LYS A 3 17.02 14.38 -18.54
N GLU A 4 16.74 13.10 -18.34
CA GLU A 4 15.70 12.63 -17.42
C GLU A 4 16.08 13.00 -15.99
N GLY A 5 15.14 13.63 -15.29
CA GLY A 5 15.26 14.01 -13.90
C GLY A 5 15.12 12.78 -13.00
N ASN A 6 16.14 12.57 -12.18
CA ASN A 6 16.13 11.62 -11.08
C ASN A 6 15.21 12.17 -9.96
N GLN A 7 13.92 11.82 -9.98
CA GLN A 7 13.05 12.06 -8.82
C GLN A 7 13.23 10.90 -7.84
N LEU A 8 14.12 11.12 -6.87
CA LEU A 8 14.13 10.36 -5.62
C LEU A 8 12.81 10.66 -4.90
N LEU A 9 11.92 9.67 -4.82
CA LEU A 9 10.77 9.74 -3.93
C LEU A 9 11.30 9.88 -2.51
N SER A 10 11.09 11.04 -1.90
CA SER A 10 11.42 11.35 -0.50
C SER A 10 10.52 10.54 0.44
N GLY A 11 10.80 9.23 0.56
CA GLY A 11 10.17 8.39 1.55
C GLY A 11 10.69 8.73 2.94
N ILE A 12 9.83 9.26 3.81
CA ILE A 12 10.16 9.43 5.23
C ILE A 12 10.15 8.03 5.86
N ALA A 13 11.33 7.54 6.23
CA ALA A 13 11.45 6.33 7.04
C ALA A 13 10.89 6.63 8.44
N ILE A 14 9.92 5.84 8.91
CA ILE A 14 9.44 5.94 10.29
C ILE A 14 10.50 5.29 11.18
N ALA A 15 11.51 6.07 11.54
CA ALA A 15 12.21 5.95 12.80
C ALA A 15 11.94 7.25 13.56
N VAL A 16 10.67 7.49 13.92
CA VAL A 16 10.27 8.75 14.55
C VAL A 16 10.68 8.74 16.02
N HIS A 17 11.92 9.15 16.28
CA HIS A 17 12.29 9.72 17.57
C HIS A 17 11.74 11.16 17.58
N GLY A 18 10.68 11.42 18.35
CA GLY A 18 10.07 12.75 18.45
C GLY A 18 8.66 12.83 17.89
N TRP A 19 7.69 12.31 18.64
CA TRP A 19 6.28 12.21 18.25
C TRP A 19 5.50 13.54 18.27
N SER A 20 5.95 14.55 19.03
CA SER A 20 5.24 15.81 19.23
C SER A 20 5.45 16.81 18.08
N GLU A 21 6.67 16.91 17.56
CA GLU A 21 7.02 17.76 16.40
C GLU A 21 6.44 17.22 15.09
N PHE A 22 6.10 15.92 15.08
CA PHE A 22 5.56 15.24 13.90
C PHE A 22 4.14 15.70 13.52
N TYR A 23 3.29 16.06 14.49
CA TYR A 23 1.88 16.43 14.20
C TYR A 23 1.68 17.86 13.72
N GLU A 24 2.67 18.73 13.89
CA GLU A 24 2.51 20.13 13.50
C GLU A 24 2.35 20.23 11.98
N GLY A 25 1.19 20.75 11.56
CA GLY A 25 0.83 20.88 10.15
C GLY A 25 0.40 19.58 9.46
N VAL A 26 0.20 18.47 10.18
CA VAL A 26 -0.32 17.23 9.58
C VAL A 26 -1.83 17.24 9.54
N ASN A 27 -2.40 17.00 8.36
CA ASN A 27 -3.85 16.94 8.15
C ASN A 27 -4.25 15.80 7.21
N VAL A 28 -5.52 15.40 7.26
CA VAL A 28 -6.12 14.45 6.32
C VAL A 28 -7.04 15.22 5.38
N GLU A 29 -6.77 15.16 4.08
CA GLU A 29 -7.53 15.89 3.08
C GLU A 29 -8.19 14.97 2.05
N ALA A 30 -9.40 15.34 1.64
CA ALA A 30 -10.13 14.65 0.58
C ALA A 30 -9.76 15.22 -0.79
N ILE A 31 -9.12 14.41 -1.62
CA ILE A 31 -8.83 14.69 -3.02
C ILE A 31 -9.96 14.12 -3.87
N GLN A 32 -10.52 14.90 -4.79
CA GLN A 32 -11.76 14.53 -5.51
C GLN A 32 -11.54 13.68 -6.76
N GLN A 33 -10.33 13.65 -7.32
CA GLN A 33 -10.07 13.01 -8.62
C GLN A 33 -8.77 12.18 -8.60
N PRO A 34 -8.82 10.88 -8.29
CA PRO A 34 -9.97 10.11 -7.78
C PRO A 34 -10.31 10.46 -6.32
N LYS A 35 -11.55 10.21 -5.89
CA LYS A 35 -11.99 10.42 -4.50
C LYS A 35 -11.14 9.57 -3.55
N THR A 36 -10.16 10.20 -2.92
CA THR A 36 -9.19 9.57 -2.02
C THR A 36 -8.93 10.50 -0.84
N TRP A 37 -8.62 9.93 0.32
CA TRP A 37 -8.20 10.68 1.48
C TRP A 37 -6.71 10.49 1.66
N ARG A 38 -5.96 11.58 1.79
CA ARG A 38 -4.51 11.54 1.89
C ARG A 38 -4.05 12.24 3.15
N LEU A 39 -2.98 11.72 3.74
CA LEU A 39 -2.29 12.40 4.82
C LEU A 39 -1.29 13.38 4.20
N ILE A 40 -1.42 14.65 4.55
CA ILE A 40 -0.61 15.72 4.02
C ILE A 40 0.12 16.44 5.16
N LYS A 41 1.28 17.02 4.86
CA LYS A 41 1.98 17.92 5.75
C LYS A 41 2.07 19.30 5.11
N ALA A 42 1.51 20.30 5.79
CA ALA A 42 1.66 21.70 5.39
C ALA A 42 3.12 22.13 5.56
N ILE A 43 3.66 22.80 4.54
CA ILE A 43 4.99 23.40 4.61
C ILE A 43 4.81 24.84 5.09
N ASN A 44 5.46 25.20 6.20
CA ASN A 44 5.39 26.54 6.81
C ASN A 44 3.95 27.03 7.10
N GLY A 45 3.01 26.11 7.38
CA GLY A 45 1.61 26.44 7.66
C GLY A 45 0.77 26.78 6.43
N ASP A 46 1.31 26.68 5.21
CA ASP A 46 0.55 26.87 3.96
C ASP A 46 0.13 25.52 3.36
N SER A 47 -1.19 25.31 3.26
CA SER A 47 -1.79 24.14 2.63
C SER A 47 -1.56 24.07 1.12
N ARG A 48 -1.26 25.20 0.45
CA ARG A 48 -1.04 25.24 -1.01
C ARG A 48 0.28 24.62 -1.43
N GLY A 49 1.23 24.48 -0.51
CA GLY A 49 2.50 23.79 -0.68
C GLY A 49 2.58 22.47 0.08
N ALA A 50 1.43 21.90 0.50
CA ALA A 50 1.43 20.69 1.29
C ALA A 50 1.94 19.48 0.49
N GLU A 51 2.75 18.65 1.13
CA GLU A 51 3.29 17.43 0.54
C GLU A 51 2.57 16.19 1.08
N GLU A 52 2.38 15.19 0.20
CA GLU A 52 1.84 13.89 0.59
C GLU A 52 2.85 13.15 1.47
N MET A 53 2.40 12.71 2.64
CA MET A 53 3.25 11.97 3.57
C MET A 53 3.33 10.51 3.15
N VAL A 54 4.53 10.06 2.79
CA VAL A 54 4.83 8.65 2.51
C VAL A 54 5.65 8.06 3.64
N PHE A 55 5.18 6.92 4.16
CA PHE A 55 5.80 6.22 5.27
C PHE A 55 6.47 4.93 4.82
N VAL A 56 7.64 4.65 5.38
CA VAL A 56 8.31 3.35 5.23
C VAL A 56 8.33 2.65 6.58
N ILE A 57 7.82 1.42 6.60
CA ILE A 57 7.90 0.51 7.75
C ILE A 57 8.80 -0.66 7.37
N HIS A 58 9.85 -0.86 8.15
CA HIS A 58 10.75 -2.00 7.98
C HIS A 58 10.29 -3.17 8.84
N GLY A 59 10.31 -4.38 8.28
CA GLY A 59 9.99 -5.59 9.00
C GLY A 59 10.37 -6.84 8.21
N ILE A 60 9.98 -7.99 8.74
CA ILE A 60 10.24 -9.31 8.18
C ILE A 60 8.98 -9.79 7.46
N LEU A 61 9.14 -10.24 6.22
CA LEU A 61 8.04 -10.85 5.47
C LEU A 61 7.69 -12.21 6.10
N GLN A 62 6.55 -12.28 6.76
CA GLN A 62 6.05 -13.51 7.39
C GLN A 62 5.35 -14.40 6.37
N ASP A 63 4.47 -13.82 5.55
CA ASP A 63 3.72 -14.53 4.53
C ASP A 63 3.41 -13.62 3.33
N LYS A 64 3.13 -14.21 2.17
CA LYS A 64 2.71 -13.50 0.96
C LYS A 64 1.78 -14.33 0.08
N SER A 65 0.80 -13.64 -0.47
CA SER A 65 0.01 -14.08 -1.62
C SER A 65 0.24 -13.07 -2.74
N LEU A 66 1.21 -13.31 -3.61
CA LEU A 66 1.60 -12.37 -4.67
C LEU A 66 1.63 -13.06 -6.04
N PRO A 67 1.42 -12.29 -7.12
CA PRO A 67 1.67 -12.79 -8.47
C PRO A 67 3.16 -13.11 -8.68
N PRO A 68 3.52 -14.00 -9.63
CA PRO A 68 2.62 -14.66 -10.57
C PRO A 68 1.90 -15.87 -9.96
N LEU A 69 0.61 -16.03 -10.29
CA LEU A 69 -0.14 -17.22 -9.92
C LEU A 69 0.40 -18.44 -10.68
N ASN A 70 0.69 -19.51 -9.96
CA ASN A 70 1.22 -20.73 -10.56
C ASN A 70 0.15 -21.60 -11.22
N MET A 71 -1.07 -21.55 -10.68
CA MET A 71 -2.24 -22.27 -11.15
C MET A 71 -3.47 -21.38 -11.03
N LYS A 72 -4.47 -21.63 -11.88
CA LYS A 72 -5.77 -20.97 -11.76
C LYS A 72 -6.50 -21.51 -10.53
N PRO A 73 -6.99 -20.65 -9.61
CA PRO A 73 -7.75 -21.11 -8.46
C PRO A 73 -9.00 -21.89 -8.89
N LYS A 74 -9.22 -23.06 -8.27
CA LYS A 74 -10.40 -23.92 -8.51
C LYS A 74 -11.60 -23.35 -7.76
N MET A 75 -12.24 -22.34 -8.34
CA MET A 75 -13.45 -21.70 -7.80
C MET A 75 -14.34 -21.16 -8.91
N VAL A 76 -15.60 -20.87 -8.57
CA VAL A 76 -16.57 -20.26 -9.48
C VAL A 76 -16.04 -18.89 -9.94
N PRO A 77 -16.08 -18.55 -11.24
CA PRO A 77 -15.52 -17.30 -11.74
C PRO A 77 -16.05 -16.04 -11.04
N SER A 78 -17.32 -16.03 -10.63
CA SER A 78 -17.93 -14.94 -9.86
C SER A 78 -17.15 -14.59 -8.58
N HIS A 79 -16.45 -15.55 -7.99
CA HIS A 79 -15.66 -15.39 -6.77
C HIS A 79 -14.26 -14.82 -6.99
N TYR A 80 -13.78 -14.70 -8.24
CA TYR A 80 -12.47 -14.09 -8.51
C TYR A 80 -12.38 -12.63 -8.02
N ARG A 81 -13.51 -11.95 -7.82
CA ARG A 81 -13.55 -10.60 -7.22
C ARG A 81 -13.04 -10.55 -5.77
N PHE A 82 -13.05 -11.69 -5.07
CA PHE A 82 -12.60 -11.80 -3.69
C PHE A 82 -11.13 -12.21 -3.58
N LEU A 83 -10.46 -12.50 -4.71
CA LEU A 83 -9.05 -12.85 -4.69
C LEU A 83 -8.21 -11.61 -4.40
N LYS A 84 -7.50 -11.66 -3.27
CA LYS A 84 -6.56 -10.64 -2.84
C LYS A 84 -5.13 -11.09 -3.05
N GLN A 85 -4.29 -10.12 -3.36
CA GLN A 85 -2.84 -10.23 -3.27
C GLN A 85 -2.39 -9.35 -2.11
N GLY A 86 -1.36 -9.80 -1.39
CA GLY A 86 -0.91 -9.10 -0.21
C GLY A 86 0.27 -9.76 0.46
N VAL A 87 0.76 -9.08 1.49
CA VAL A 87 1.87 -9.49 2.32
C VAL A 87 1.50 -9.32 3.78
N ILE A 88 2.07 -10.18 4.61
CA ILE A 88 2.06 -10.06 6.06
C ILE A 88 3.48 -9.76 6.49
N ILE A 89 3.68 -8.61 7.14
CA ILE A 89 4.97 -8.15 7.65
C ILE A 89 4.92 -8.17 9.17
N THR A 90 5.93 -8.74 9.82
CA THR A 90 6.07 -8.78 11.28
C THR A 90 7.41 -8.22 11.74
N GLY A 91 7.47 -7.78 12.99
CA GLY A 91 8.70 -7.36 13.65
C GLY A 91 9.37 -8.42 14.51
N LEU A 92 8.74 -9.59 14.72
CA LEU A 92 9.16 -10.59 15.72
C LEU A 92 9.46 -9.95 17.09
N ASP A 93 8.55 -9.11 17.56
CA ASP A 93 8.65 -8.33 18.81
C ASP A 93 9.84 -7.35 18.91
N THR A 94 10.42 -6.95 17.78
CA THR A 94 11.42 -5.88 17.80
C THR A 94 10.80 -4.55 18.26
N PRO A 95 11.47 -3.80 19.16
CA PRO A 95 10.96 -2.52 19.65
C PRO A 95 10.67 -1.52 18.54
N THR A 96 11.54 -1.46 17.53
CA THR A 96 11.41 -0.58 16.36
C THR A 96 10.15 -0.87 15.55
N PHE A 97 9.80 -2.14 15.36
CA PHE A 97 8.57 -2.50 14.67
C PHE A 97 7.34 -2.21 15.53
N SER A 98 7.39 -2.53 16.82
CA SER A 98 6.32 -2.19 17.78
C SER A 98 6.04 -0.68 17.75
N ASP A 99 7.08 0.15 17.74
CA ASP A 99 6.92 1.60 17.63
C ASP A 99 6.34 2.02 16.28
N SER A 100 6.71 1.36 15.18
CA SER A 100 6.10 1.57 13.87
C SER A 100 4.61 1.20 13.85
N ILE A 101 4.20 0.13 14.53
CA ILE A 101 2.79 -0.26 14.68
C ILE A 101 2.03 0.80 15.46
N LYS A 102 2.56 1.25 16.61
CA LYS A 102 1.99 2.38 17.36
C LYS A 102 1.88 3.60 16.46
N SER A 103 2.84 3.82 15.56
CA SER A 103 2.75 4.92 14.61
C SER A 103 1.57 4.81 13.67
N ALA A 104 1.44 3.65 13.03
CA ALA A 104 0.37 3.39 12.09
C ALA A 104 -1.00 3.50 12.78
N THR A 105 -1.16 3.00 14.01
CA THR A 105 -2.38 3.15 14.80
C THR A 105 -2.75 4.62 15.06
N LYS A 106 -1.76 5.48 15.33
CA LYS A 106 -2.03 6.91 15.53
C LYS A 106 -2.41 7.61 14.22
N ILE A 107 -1.77 7.25 13.11
CA ILE A 107 -2.16 7.73 11.78
C ILE A 107 -3.60 7.31 11.46
N TYR A 108 -3.95 6.05 11.72
CA TYR A 108 -5.32 5.57 11.59
C TYR A 108 -6.30 6.45 12.39
N GLY A 109 -5.95 6.81 13.63
CA GLY A 109 -6.76 7.72 14.44
C GLY A 109 -6.86 9.16 13.91
N LEU A 110 -5.95 9.61 13.02
CA LEU A 110 -6.13 10.87 12.30
C LEU A 110 -7.18 10.72 11.19
N PHE A 111 -7.13 9.61 10.45
CA PHE A 111 -8.12 9.32 9.43
C PHE A 111 -9.51 9.14 10.05
N ASP A 112 -9.64 8.29 11.07
CA ASP A 112 -10.92 7.93 11.71
C ASP A 112 -11.75 9.16 12.13
N ARG A 113 -11.08 10.20 12.65
CA ARG A 113 -11.70 11.49 13.03
C ARG A 113 -12.37 12.24 11.87
N ASN A 114 -12.01 11.94 10.63
CA ASN A 114 -12.58 12.57 9.43
C ASN A 114 -13.76 11.80 8.84
N PHE A 115 -14.12 10.64 9.41
CA PHE A 115 -15.22 9.80 8.95
C PHE A 115 -16.29 9.68 10.04
N ALA A 116 -17.55 9.49 9.61
CA ALA A 116 -18.59 9.08 10.55
C ALA A 116 -18.31 7.66 11.06
N GLU A 117 -18.80 7.36 12.26
CA GLU A 117 -18.62 6.07 12.90
C GLU A 117 -19.03 4.91 11.96
N GLY A 118 -18.20 3.86 11.91
CA GLY A 118 -18.43 2.68 11.09
C GLY A 118 -18.21 2.86 9.59
N ARG A 119 -17.71 4.02 9.13
CA ARG A 119 -17.40 4.26 7.71
C ARG A 119 -15.96 3.95 7.31
N MET A 120 -15.08 3.79 8.30
CA MET A 120 -13.69 3.37 8.10
C MET A 120 -13.54 1.88 8.43
N GLU A 121 -12.78 1.15 7.61
CA GLU A 121 -12.46 -0.25 7.88
C GLU A 121 -11.62 -0.35 9.16
N SER A 122 -11.97 -1.29 10.05
CA SER A 122 -11.28 -1.44 11.33
C SER A 122 -9.79 -1.77 11.13
N TRP A 123 -8.93 -1.02 11.80
CA TRP A 123 -7.50 -1.30 11.84
C TRP A 123 -7.19 -2.56 12.66
N SER A 124 -6.76 -3.62 11.99
CA SER A 124 -6.34 -4.88 12.63
C SER A 124 -4.87 -5.19 12.32
N CYS A 125 -3.95 -4.51 13.01
CA CYS A 125 -2.51 -4.83 12.97
C CYS A 125 -2.11 -5.92 13.99
N VAL A 126 -3.07 -6.46 14.72
CA VAL A 126 -2.87 -7.42 15.81
C VAL A 126 -3.96 -8.47 15.71
N ASP A 127 -3.76 -9.49 14.88
CA ASP A 127 -4.52 -10.74 15.01
C ASP A 127 -3.67 -11.73 15.81
N ARG A 128 -3.73 -11.62 17.14
CA ARG A 128 -3.01 -12.54 18.04
C ARG A 128 -3.58 -13.97 18.03
N MET A 129 -4.78 -14.17 17.49
CA MET A 129 -5.36 -15.50 17.35
C MET A 129 -4.70 -16.25 16.19
N LEU A 130 -4.32 -15.53 15.13
CA LEU A 130 -3.66 -16.10 13.95
C LEU A 130 -2.13 -15.99 13.99
N ASN A 131 -1.59 -14.95 14.64
CA ASN A 131 -0.15 -14.64 14.65
C ASN A 131 0.40 -14.50 16.07
N LYS A 132 1.56 -15.12 16.32
CA LYS A 132 2.28 -15.02 17.60
C LYS A 132 2.82 -13.60 17.88
N TYR A 133 3.08 -12.83 16.83
CA TYR A 133 3.73 -11.52 16.86
C TYR A 133 2.85 -10.46 16.21
N ASP A 134 3.03 -9.19 16.60
CA ASP A 134 2.37 -8.07 15.93
C ASP A 134 2.75 -8.04 14.43
N SER A 135 1.77 -7.74 13.57
CA SER A 135 1.93 -7.87 12.12
C SER A 135 1.07 -6.90 11.31
N ILE A 136 1.62 -6.32 10.24
CA ILE A 136 0.87 -5.50 9.28
C ILE A 136 0.44 -6.37 8.12
N HIS A 137 -0.85 -6.33 7.81
CA HIS A 137 -1.45 -7.01 6.67
C HIS A 137 -1.72 -5.96 5.60
N ALA A 138 -0.97 -6.01 4.50
CA ALA A 138 -1.18 -5.13 3.36
C ALA A 138 -1.71 -5.95 2.19
N SER A 139 -2.93 -5.67 1.74
CA SER A 139 -3.53 -6.40 0.62
C SER A 139 -4.39 -5.51 -0.27
N ASN A 140 -4.46 -5.86 -1.55
CA ASN A 140 -5.42 -5.32 -2.50
C ASN A 140 -6.00 -6.46 -3.35
N HIS A 141 -7.01 -6.19 -4.17
CA HIS A 141 -7.60 -7.21 -5.05
C HIS A 141 -6.73 -7.41 -6.30
N TYR A 142 -6.66 -8.64 -6.82
CA TYR A 142 -6.05 -8.88 -8.14
C TYR A 142 -6.87 -8.22 -9.26
N LEU A 143 -8.19 -8.26 -9.10
CA LEU A 143 -9.21 -7.83 -10.06
C LEU A 143 -10.37 -7.20 -9.30
N MET A 144 -10.99 -6.18 -9.86
CA MET A 144 -12.22 -5.58 -9.33
C MET A 144 -13.37 -5.65 -10.35
N PRO A 145 -14.63 -5.68 -9.91
CA PRO A 145 -15.79 -5.56 -10.80
C PRO A 145 -15.75 -4.24 -11.59
N LYS A 146 -16.08 -4.29 -12.88
CA LYS A 146 -16.08 -3.11 -13.77
C LYS A 146 -17.04 -2.01 -13.29
N MET A 147 -18.14 -2.38 -12.65
CA MET A 147 -19.09 -1.44 -12.06
C MET A 147 -18.48 -0.61 -10.92
N GLU A 148 -17.60 -1.21 -10.12
CA GLU A 148 -16.89 -0.55 -9.02
C GLU A 148 -15.69 0.27 -9.53
N ALA A 149 -15.28 0.02 -10.76
CA ALA A 149 -14.12 0.63 -11.41
C ALA A 149 -14.52 1.76 -12.38
N ALA A 150 -15.70 2.37 -12.19
CA ALA A 150 -16.22 3.40 -13.08
C ALA A 150 -15.21 4.55 -13.26
N GLY A 151 -14.91 4.90 -14.52
CA GLY A 151 -13.92 5.94 -14.85
C GLY A 151 -12.46 5.49 -14.85
N THR A 152 -12.16 4.23 -14.51
CA THR A 152 -10.80 3.68 -14.59
C THR A 152 -10.59 2.80 -15.82
N THR A 153 -9.39 2.86 -16.38
CA THR A 153 -9.02 2.07 -17.56
C THR A 153 -8.39 0.74 -17.14
N HIS A 154 -8.78 -0.35 -17.82
CA HIS A 154 -8.14 -1.65 -17.63
C HIS A 154 -6.64 -1.57 -18.00
N GLN A 155 -5.77 -1.81 -17.03
CA GLN A 155 -4.34 -1.94 -17.25
C GLN A 155 -3.98 -3.38 -17.60
N PRO A 156 -3.21 -3.62 -18.67
CA PRO A 156 -2.72 -4.95 -18.99
C PRO A 156 -1.73 -5.43 -17.93
N PHE A 157 -1.80 -6.71 -17.59
CA PHE A 157 -0.82 -7.33 -16.68
C PHE A 157 0.59 -7.29 -17.27
N LYS A 158 1.55 -6.80 -16.49
CA LYS A 158 2.99 -6.87 -16.83
C LYS A 158 3.41 -8.33 -17.00
N LYS A 159 4.38 -8.59 -17.89
CA LYS A 159 4.87 -9.95 -18.20
C LYS A 159 5.34 -10.72 -16.95
N LEU A 160 5.94 -10.03 -15.99
CA LEU A 160 6.41 -10.61 -14.73
C LEU A 160 5.27 -10.97 -13.76
N VAL A 161 4.17 -10.21 -13.80
CA VAL A 161 2.98 -10.38 -12.95
C VAL A 161 2.08 -11.50 -13.48
N GLY A 162 1.93 -11.60 -14.81
CA GLY A 162 1.04 -12.56 -15.46
C GLY A 162 1.68 -13.43 -16.55
N PRO A 163 2.86 -14.05 -16.34
CA PRO A 163 3.59 -14.75 -17.40
C PRO A 163 2.80 -15.91 -18.02
N LYS A 164 1.95 -16.57 -17.22
CA LYS A 164 1.12 -17.71 -17.64
C LYS A 164 -0.27 -17.31 -18.18
N GLY A 165 -0.57 -16.01 -18.28
CA GLY A 165 -1.88 -15.52 -18.72
C GLY A 165 -3.06 -15.85 -17.80
N ILE A 166 -2.83 -16.43 -16.61
CA ILE A 166 -3.89 -16.84 -15.66
C ILE A 166 -4.71 -15.63 -15.20
N LEU A 167 -4.06 -14.55 -14.77
CA LEU A 167 -4.73 -13.32 -14.35
C LEU A 167 -5.56 -12.70 -15.49
N LYS A 168 -5.00 -12.69 -16.72
CA LYS A 168 -5.72 -12.25 -17.93
C LYS A 168 -6.95 -13.11 -18.21
N ALA A 169 -6.85 -14.42 -18.02
CA ALA A 169 -7.98 -15.33 -18.18
C ALA A 169 -9.06 -15.13 -17.10
N MET A 170 -8.68 -14.74 -15.88
CA MET A 170 -9.62 -14.41 -14.80
C MET A 170 -10.28 -13.04 -14.97
N ALA A 171 -9.61 -12.11 -15.64
CA ALA A 171 -10.14 -10.77 -15.97
C ALA A 171 -11.28 -10.80 -17.01
N LYS A 172 -11.60 -11.95 -17.60
CA LYS A 172 -12.72 -12.10 -18.53
C LYS A 172 -14.05 -11.75 -17.84
N GLU A 173 -14.95 -11.16 -18.63
CA GLU A 173 -16.35 -10.84 -18.29
C GLU A 173 -16.51 -10.00 -17.00
N GLY A 174 -16.54 -8.67 -17.18
CA GLY A 174 -16.98 -7.73 -16.15
C GLY A 174 -15.98 -7.44 -15.04
N ARG A 175 -14.71 -7.86 -15.17
CA ARG A 175 -13.64 -7.55 -14.21
C ARG A 175 -12.52 -6.75 -14.86
N VAL A 176 -11.87 -5.89 -14.09
CA VAL A 176 -10.76 -5.07 -14.55
C VAL A 176 -9.60 -5.10 -13.56
N HIS A 177 -8.40 -4.93 -14.10
CA HIS A 177 -7.18 -4.66 -13.35
C HIS A 177 -6.89 -3.17 -13.53
N THR A 178 -6.69 -2.46 -12.43
CA THR A 178 -6.47 -1.00 -12.43
C THR A 178 -5.12 -0.69 -11.78
N GLU A 179 -4.73 0.58 -11.77
CA GLU A 179 -3.53 1.04 -11.06
C GLU A 179 -3.52 0.62 -9.59
N ASN A 180 -4.67 0.69 -8.91
CA ASN A 180 -4.82 0.29 -7.51
C ASN A 180 -4.59 -1.22 -7.27
N ASN A 181 -4.65 -2.04 -8.33
CA ASN A 181 -4.39 -3.47 -8.30
C ASN A 181 -2.94 -3.80 -8.69
N ASN A 182 -2.14 -2.82 -9.10
CA ASN A 182 -0.80 -3.04 -9.59
C ASN A 182 0.16 -3.37 -8.44
N VAL A 183 0.97 -4.40 -8.61
CA VAL A 183 2.08 -4.71 -7.71
C VAL A 183 3.34 -4.20 -8.38
N LEU A 184 4.02 -3.26 -7.72
CA LEU A 184 5.31 -2.76 -8.16
C LEU A 184 6.39 -3.79 -7.79
N ASP A 185 6.95 -4.44 -8.81
CA ASP A 185 8.16 -5.24 -8.67
C ASP A 185 9.37 -4.31 -8.89
N THR A 186 10.00 -3.87 -7.81
CA THR A 186 11.24 -3.08 -7.84
C THR A 186 12.41 -3.98 -7.50
N LYS A 187 13.33 -4.14 -8.46
CA LYS A 187 14.61 -4.81 -8.22
C LYS A 187 15.58 -3.80 -7.61
N TRP A 188 15.86 -3.97 -6.32
CA TRP A 188 16.94 -3.26 -5.68
C TRP A 188 18.26 -3.96 -6.00
N LYS A 189 19.20 -3.23 -6.58
CA LYS A 189 20.60 -3.67 -6.62
C LYS A 189 21.28 -3.09 -5.40
N THR A 190 21.77 -3.94 -4.51
CA THR A 190 22.73 -3.52 -3.51
C THR A 190 24.01 -3.14 -4.27
N GLN A 191 24.35 -1.86 -4.30
CA GLN A 191 25.70 -1.46 -4.67
C GLN A 191 26.62 -2.03 -3.58
N ALA A 192 27.43 -3.02 -3.95
CA ALA A 192 28.57 -3.41 -3.13
C ALA A 192 29.44 -2.16 -2.93
N GLU A 193 29.93 -2.01 -1.71
CA GLU A 193 30.61 -0.86 -1.16
C GLU A 193 31.55 -0.14 -2.16
N GLY A 194 31.38 1.18 -2.25
CA GLY A 194 32.42 2.10 -2.70
C GLY A 194 32.59 2.23 -4.21
N LYS A 195 31.84 3.17 -4.79
CA LYS A 195 32.41 4.28 -5.59
C LYS A 195 31.32 5.26 -5.99
N PHE A 196 31.45 6.48 -5.45
CA PHE A 196 30.76 7.65 -5.95
C PHE A 196 31.40 8.07 -7.28
N SER A 197 30.58 8.22 -8.32
CA SER A 197 30.84 9.07 -9.48
C SER A 197 29.52 9.49 -10.10
#